data_AF-A0A8H6XPM7-F1
#
_entry.id   AF-A0A8H6XPM7-F1
#
_cell.length_a   1.000
_cell.length_b   1.000
_cell.length_c   1.000
_cell.angle_alpha   90.00
_cell.angle_beta   90.00
_cell.angle_gamma   90.00
#
_symmetry.space_group_name_H-M   'P 1'
#
loop_
_entity.id
_entity.type
_entity.pdbx_description
1 polymer ?
#
loop_
_entity_poly.entity_id
_entity_poly.type
_entity_poly.pdbx_seq_one_letter_code
_entity_poly.pdbx_strand_id
1 'polypeptide(L)'
;MAHMQDNSRSQRRSARYLALRPSGVIEAIFVVPETFKELSFVLKETYEGLFKKDVVVPMAEMVLPELGLIRKPTAFISTISDKHDQELLYAGMCISDIFKEDIGLSGVVSLLWFKRRLPTWATKLIEMILTLTANHGPAVSGTMNTIVVSHAGKDLISSLASGLLTIRSQFSGALDKAASMFLQARDTGLTPCDFVDNSHKANKLAIGIGHKIKSVNNPDLRMELVKEYVRKNSPSHSLLDYALAIEKVTAAKKDTLILNVDGCIAVCFVDLLRDSGAFMADKAGEYIKISMLNSLFVLGHSIVFIGHHLDQKRLWAPLY
;
A
#
# COMPACT_ATOMS: atom_id res chain seq x y z
N MET A 1 37.36 49.66 25.68
CA MET A 1 37.96 48.89 24.57
C MET A 1 36.92 48.65 23.45
N ALA A 2 36.40 49.70 22.81
CA ALA A 2 35.47 49.55 21.68
C ALA A 2 35.62 50.65 20.60
N HIS A 3 36.65 51.50 20.69
CA HIS A 3 36.89 52.59 19.73
C HIS A 3 38.09 52.37 18.81
N MET A 4 38.73 51.19 18.85
CA MET A 4 39.98 50.92 18.11
C MET A 4 39.84 49.80 17.06
N GLN A 5 38.67 49.18 16.90
CA GLN A 5 38.43 48.13 15.90
C GLN A 5 37.84 48.64 14.58
N ASP A 6 37.14 49.79 14.57
CA ASP A 6 36.46 50.30 13.37
C ASP A 6 37.40 50.93 12.34
N ASN A 7 38.53 51.50 12.79
CA ASN A 7 39.53 52.08 11.87
C ASN A 7 40.15 51.01 10.96
N SER A 8 40.35 49.79 11.45
CA SER A 8 40.96 48.71 10.67
C SER A 8 40.02 48.15 9.58
N ARG A 9 38.70 48.13 9.83
CA ARG A 9 37.69 47.70 8.85
C ARG A 9 37.43 48.77 7.79
N SER A 10 37.36 50.03 8.21
CA SER A 10 37.25 51.18 7.31
C SER A 10 38.46 51.28 6.38
N GLN A 11 39.68 51.19 6.94
CA GLN A 11 40.93 51.19 6.15
C GLN A 11 41.04 49.99 5.21
N ARG A 12 40.60 48.78 5.61
CA ARG A 12 40.60 47.59 4.73
C ARG A 12 39.61 47.69 3.59
N ARG A 13 38.45 48.32 3.80
CA ARG A 13 37.47 48.59 2.73
C ARG A 13 38.05 49.60 1.74
N SER A 14 38.51 50.76 2.21
CA SER A 14 39.10 51.79 1.34
C SER A 14 40.32 51.27 0.57
N ALA A 15 41.18 50.47 1.19
CA ALA A 15 42.34 49.87 0.52
C ALA A 15 41.97 48.86 -0.58
N ARG A 16 40.90 48.08 -0.42
CA ARG A 16 40.40 47.18 -1.49
C ARG A 16 39.81 47.94 -2.67
N TYR A 17 39.08 49.04 -2.42
CA TYR A 17 38.53 49.90 -3.47
C TYR A 17 39.63 50.65 -4.22
N LEU A 18 40.66 51.14 -3.52
CA LEU A 18 41.85 51.74 -4.14
C LEU A 18 42.66 50.73 -4.96
N ALA A 19 42.77 49.48 -4.52
CA ALA A 19 43.47 48.43 -5.27
C ALA A 19 42.73 47.99 -6.56
N LEU A 20 41.42 48.24 -6.65
CA LEU A 20 40.60 47.97 -7.84
C LEU A 20 40.54 49.16 -8.81
N ARG A 21 40.96 50.36 -8.41
CA ARG A 21 41.14 51.51 -9.30
C ARG A 21 42.58 51.49 -9.81
N PRO A 22 42.85 51.37 -11.12
CA PRO A 22 44.19 51.12 -11.61
C PRO A 22 45.09 52.35 -11.41
N SER A 23 45.94 52.31 -10.38
CA SER A 23 47.20 53.05 -10.36
C SER A 23 48.19 52.29 -11.25
N GLY A 24 48.20 52.63 -12.54
CA GLY A 24 49.25 52.29 -13.50
C GLY A 24 49.66 50.81 -13.58
N VAL A 25 49.28 50.15 -14.68
CA VAL A 25 49.80 48.85 -15.15
C VAL A 25 49.21 47.62 -14.43
N ILE A 26 47.95 47.31 -14.75
CA ILE A 26 47.37 45.99 -15.09
C ILE A 26 45.94 46.30 -15.55
N GLU A 27 45.61 45.97 -16.79
CA GLU A 27 44.24 46.02 -17.33
C GLU A 27 43.35 44.99 -16.63
N ALA A 28 42.94 45.31 -15.40
CA ALA A 28 41.86 44.63 -14.72
C ALA A 28 40.58 45.45 -14.93
N ILE A 29 39.71 44.89 -15.76
CA ILE A 29 38.46 45.42 -16.30
C ILE A 29 37.40 45.53 -15.18
N PHE A 30 37.64 46.39 -14.18
CA PHE A 30 36.71 46.61 -13.07
C PHE A 30 36.23 48.06 -13.06
N VAL A 31 34.92 48.24 -13.25
CA VAL A 31 34.24 49.53 -13.13
C VAL A 31 33.76 49.67 -11.69
N VAL A 32 34.33 50.61 -10.94
CA VAL A 32 34.11 50.74 -9.48
C VAL A 32 33.58 52.13 -9.14
N PRO A 33 32.35 52.28 -8.60
CA PRO A 33 31.78 53.58 -8.23
C PRO A 33 32.51 54.21 -7.04
N GLU A 34 32.35 55.53 -6.81
CA GLU A 34 32.95 56.21 -5.66
C GLU A 34 32.18 55.96 -4.38
N THR A 35 30.86 55.81 -4.50
CA THR A 35 29.97 55.48 -3.39
C THR A 35 28.96 54.40 -3.77
N PHE A 36 28.37 53.71 -2.78
CA PHE A 36 27.29 52.75 -3.05
C PHE A 36 26.07 53.39 -3.73
N LYS A 37 25.82 54.69 -3.48
CA LYS A 37 24.72 55.43 -4.11
C LYS A 37 24.92 55.58 -5.62
N GLU A 38 26.17 55.72 -6.05
CA GLU A 38 26.54 55.85 -7.47
C GLU A 38 26.53 54.53 -8.24
N LEU A 39 26.41 53.39 -7.55
CA LEU A 39 26.42 52.07 -8.18
C LEU A 39 25.36 51.94 -9.27
N SER A 40 24.17 52.50 -9.06
CA SER A 40 23.09 52.48 -10.05
C SER A 40 23.44 53.27 -11.34
N PHE A 41 24.11 54.41 -11.20
CA PHE A 41 24.54 55.24 -12.33
C PHE A 41 25.67 54.57 -13.10
N VAL A 42 26.68 54.06 -12.39
CA VAL A 42 27.82 53.35 -13.00
C VAL A 42 27.36 52.06 -13.71
N LEU A 43 26.41 51.32 -13.14
CA LEU A 43 25.80 50.17 -13.80
C LEU A 43 25.08 50.55 -15.09
N LYS A 44 24.31 51.64 -15.06
CA LYS A 44 23.58 52.14 -16.23
C LYS A 44 24.54 52.60 -17.33
N GLU A 45 25.56 53.39 -17.01
CA GLU A 45 26.57 53.84 -17.98
C GLU A 45 27.34 52.67 -18.59
N THR A 46 27.69 51.66 -17.77
CA THR A 46 28.36 50.46 -18.25
C THR A 46 27.46 49.67 -19.21
N TYR A 47 26.18 49.51 -18.87
CA TYR A 47 25.20 48.84 -19.73
C TYR A 47 25.00 49.60 -21.06
N GLU A 48 24.81 50.92 -21.02
CA GLU A 48 24.66 51.74 -22.21
C GLU A 48 25.92 51.74 -23.09
N GLY A 49 27.10 51.73 -22.47
CA GLY A 49 28.39 51.61 -23.17
C GLY A 49 28.54 50.26 -23.88
N LEU A 50 28.08 49.17 -23.28
CA LEU A 50 28.09 47.84 -23.89
C LEU A 50 27.01 47.69 -24.96
N PHE A 51 25.86 48.32 -24.78
CA PHE A 51 24.79 48.39 -25.79
C PHE A 51 25.25 49.12 -27.06
N LYS A 52 25.90 50.30 -26.91
CA LYS A 52 26.46 51.05 -28.05
C LYS A 52 27.57 50.31 -28.81
N LYS A 53 28.23 49.36 -28.16
CA LYS A 53 29.28 48.51 -28.75
C LYS A 53 28.73 47.20 -29.34
N ASP A 54 27.41 47.04 -29.41
CA ASP A 54 26.71 45.82 -29.83
C ASP A 54 27.13 44.55 -29.06
N VAL A 55 27.69 44.71 -27.85
CA VAL A 55 28.08 43.58 -26.99
C VAL A 55 26.87 43.01 -26.26
N VAL A 56 25.87 43.85 -25.97
CA VAL A 56 24.63 43.47 -25.28
C VAL A 56 23.45 43.83 -26.16
N VAL A 57 22.63 42.84 -26.50
CA VAL A 57 21.35 43.04 -27.18
C VAL A 57 20.23 42.91 -26.14
N PRO A 58 19.39 43.95 -25.93
CA PRO A 58 18.26 43.89 -25.03
C PRO A 58 17.32 42.79 -25.52
N MET A 59 17.11 41.78 -24.68
CA MET A 59 16.06 40.81 -24.91
C MET A 59 14.71 41.49 -24.70
N ALA A 60 13.74 41.17 -25.56
CA ALA A 60 12.36 41.57 -25.34
C ALA A 60 11.91 41.11 -23.95
N GLU A 61 11.26 42.01 -23.22
CA GLU A 61 10.75 41.72 -21.89
C GLU A 61 9.72 40.59 -21.99
N MET A 62 9.98 39.48 -21.29
CA MET A 62 9.10 38.33 -21.32
C MET A 62 7.86 38.64 -20.47
N VAL A 63 6.69 38.63 -21.09
CA VAL A 63 5.42 38.72 -20.37
C VAL A 63 5.31 37.51 -19.44
N LEU A 64 5.32 37.75 -18.13
CA LEU A 64 5.07 36.69 -17.15
C LEU A 64 3.63 36.18 -17.37
N PRO A 65 3.41 34.87 -17.50
CA PRO A 65 2.06 34.33 -17.67
C PRO A 65 1.20 34.69 -16.45
N GLU A 66 0.00 35.23 -16.69
CA GLU A 66 -0.98 35.48 -15.64
C GLU A 66 -1.36 34.17 -14.93
N LEU A 67 -1.23 34.12 -13.61
CA LEU A 67 -1.55 32.95 -12.81
C LEU A 67 -3.07 32.73 -12.78
N GLY A 68 -3.55 31.59 -13.31
CA GLY A 68 -4.90 31.08 -13.03
C GLY A 68 -5.95 31.16 -14.14
N LEU A 69 -5.61 31.61 -15.35
CA LEU A 69 -6.56 31.67 -16.47
C LEU A 69 -6.87 30.32 -17.13
N ILE A 70 -5.98 29.33 -16.99
CA ILE A 70 -6.14 28.01 -17.63
C ILE A 70 -6.39 26.96 -16.56
N ARG A 71 -7.61 26.41 -16.52
CA ARG A 71 -7.94 25.24 -15.70
C ARG A 71 -7.59 23.97 -16.48
N LYS A 72 -6.56 23.26 -16.04
CA LYS A 72 -6.27 21.91 -16.55
C LYS A 72 -7.08 20.89 -15.72
N PRO A 73 -7.90 20.03 -16.36
CA PRO A 73 -8.61 19.00 -15.62
C PRO A 73 -7.64 18.00 -14.99
N THR A 74 -7.98 17.52 -13.80
CA THR A 74 -7.23 16.46 -13.11
C THR A 74 -7.39 15.14 -13.89
N ALA A 75 -6.27 14.52 -14.25
CA ALA A 75 -6.27 13.25 -14.98
C ALA A 75 -6.59 12.03 -14.08
N PHE A 76 -6.34 12.16 -12.78
CA PHE A 76 -6.50 11.08 -11.81
C PHE A 76 -7.19 11.58 -10.54
N ILE A 77 -7.95 10.71 -9.91
CA ILE A 77 -8.60 10.95 -8.63
C ILE A 77 -8.10 9.88 -7.65
N SER A 78 -7.48 10.30 -6.55
CA SER A 78 -7.15 9.44 -5.41
C SER A 78 -8.08 9.79 -4.25
N THR A 79 -8.61 8.78 -3.56
CA THR A 79 -9.53 8.99 -2.42
C THR A 79 -9.09 8.27 -1.14
N ILE A 80 -7.91 7.65 -1.14
CA ILE A 80 -7.45 6.77 -0.05
C ILE A 80 -6.33 7.42 0.78
N SER A 81 -5.53 8.28 0.18
CA SER A 81 -4.46 9.01 0.85
C SER A 81 -4.28 10.40 0.24
N ASP A 82 -3.88 11.34 1.08
CA ASP A 82 -3.53 12.70 0.70
C ASP A 82 -2.23 13.12 1.39
N LYS A 83 -1.35 13.79 0.63
CA LYS A 83 -0.05 14.29 1.06
C LYS A 83 0.16 15.77 0.70
N HIS A 84 -0.90 16.47 0.27
CA HIS A 84 -0.80 17.87 -0.16
C HIS A 84 -0.62 18.83 1.02
N ASP A 85 -1.11 18.45 2.20
CA ASP A 85 -0.96 19.22 3.43
C ASP A 85 0.34 18.90 4.19
N GLN A 86 0.54 19.55 5.35
CA GLN A 86 1.72 19.33 6.21
C GLN A 86 1.80 17.92 6.78
N GLU A 87 0.66 17.23 6.94
CA GLU A 87 0.59 15.86 7.46
C GLU A 87 -0.02 14.90 6.44
N LEU A 88 0.44 13.65 6.47
CA LEU A 88 -0.10 12.56 5.66
C LEU A 88 -1.48 12.13 6.19
N LEU A 89 -2.47 12.06 5.30
CA LEU A 89 -3.82 11.63 5.61
C LEU A 89 -4.10 10.24 5.03
N TYR A 90 -4.67 9.34 5.83
CA TYR A 90 -5.25 8.06 5.38
C TYR A 90 -6.75 8.12 5.52
N ALA A 91 -7.47 8.14 4.40
CA ALA A 91 -8.92 8.33 4.33
C ALA A 91 -9.44 9.48 5.23
N GLY A 92 -8.70 10.59 5.28
CA GLY A 92 -9.02 11.78 6.07
C GLY A 92 -8.51 11.77 7.51
N MET A 93 -7.86 10.70 7.98
CA MET A 93 -7.25 10.64 9.31
C MET A 93 -5.76 10.97 9.25
N CYS A 94 -5.30 11.89 10.11
CA CYS A 94 -3.90 12.23 10.23
C CYS A 94 -3.06 11.05 10.71
N ILE A 95 -1.88 10.86 10.11
CA ILE A 95 -0.92 9.83 10.53
C ILE A 95 -0.58 9.95 12.03
N SER A 96 -0.53 11.16 12.56
CA SER A 96 -0.29 11.43 13.99
C SER A 96 -1.38 10.82 14.87
N ASP A 97 -2.65 10.91 14.47
CA ASP A 97 -3.78 10.37 15.22
C ASP A 97 -3.87 8.84 15.12
N ILE A 98 -3.41 8.25 14.01
CA ILE A 98 -3.33 6.79 13.85
C ILE A 98 -2.43 6.16 14.92
N PHE A 99 -1.30 6.80 15.23
CA PHE A 99 -0.40 6.33 16.29
C PHE A 99 -0.89 6.68 17.69
N LYS A 100 -1.54 7.85 17.89
CA LYS A 100 -2.11 8.22 19.20
C LYS A 100 -3.22 7.26 19.64
N GLU A 101 -4.02 6.79 18.69
CA GLU A 101 -5.17 5.93 18.96
C GLU A 101 -4.87 4.42 18.84
N ASP A 102 -3.60 4.06 18.67
CA ASP A 102 -3.11 2.67 18.54
C ASP A 102 -3.94 1.81 17.58
N ILE A 103 -4.22 2.37 16.39
CA ILE A 103 -5.10 1.75 15.38
C ILE A 103 -4.47 0.47 14.80
N GLY A 104 -3.14 0.40 14.79
CA GLY A 104 -2.37 -0.73 14.27
C GLY A 104 -2.42 -0.88 12.75
N LEU A 105 -1.66 -1.85 12.23
CA LEU A 105 -1.53 -2.10 10.79
C LEU A 105 -2.87 -2.51 10.14
N SER A 106 -3.66 -3.33 10.83
CA SER A 106 -4.96 -3.78 10.33
C SER A 106 -5.99 -2.65 10.25
N GLY A 107 -5.91 -1.65 11.14
CA GLY A 107 -6.72 -0.44 11.03
C GLY A 107 -6.21 0.51 9.93
N VAL A 108 -4.91 0.56 9.64
CA VAL A 108 -4.40 1.25 8.44
C VAL A 108 -4.92 0.59 7.16
N VAL A 109 -4.93 -0.75 7.09
CA VAL A 109 -5.57 -1.50 6.00
C VAL A 109 -7.06 -1.13 5.93
N SER A 110 -7.74 -1.04 7.08
CA SER A 110 -9.13 -0.61 7.15
C SER A 110 -9.37 0.75 6.47
N LEU A 111 -8.56 1.75 6.82
CA LEU A 111 -8.66 3.11 6.29
C LEU A 111 -8.34 3.15 4.78
N LEU A 112 -7.22 2.56 4.36
CA LEU A 112 -6.78 2.64 2.96
C LEU A 112 -7.68 1.85 2.01
N TRP A 113 -8.21 0.71 2.44
CA TRP A 113 -8.94 -0.21 1.57
C TRP A 113 -10.45 0.01 1.62
N PHE A 114 -10.98 0.31 2.80
CA PHE A 114 -12.42 0.46 3.01
C PHE A 114 -12.85 1.92 3.24
N LYS A 115 -11.89 2.85 3.41
CA LYS A 115 -12.13 4.26 3.75
C LYS A 115 -13.02 4.41 4.98
N ARG A 116 -12.86 3.48 5.92
CA ARG A 116 -13.67 3.36 7.12
C ARG A 116 -12.78 2.93 8.27
N ARG A 117 -13.15 3.40 9.46
CA ARG A 117 -12.62 2.87 10.71
C ARG A 117 -13.47 1.69 11.14
N LEU A 118 -12.99 0.49 10.85
CA LEU A 118 -13.65 -0.73 11.28
C LEU A 118 -13.57 -0.88 12.81
N PRO A 119 -14.54 -1.57 13.43
CA PRO A 119 -14.48 -1.86 14.85
C PRO A 119 -13.28 -2.76 15.18
N THR A 120 -12.79 -2.69 16.42
CA THR A 120 -11.58 -3.40 16.87
C THR A 120 -11.65 -4.91 16.61
N TRP A 121 -12.84 -5.50 16.74
CA TRP A 121 -12.99 -6.93 16.48
C TRP A 121 -12.71 -7.29 15.01
N ALA A 122 -13.11 -6.42 14.09
CA ALA A 122 -12.97 -6.59 12.65
C ALA A 122 -11.54 -6.33 12.18
N THR A 123 -10.87 -5.31 12.72
CA THR A 123 -9.44 -5.08 12.46
C THR A 123 -8.59 -6.24 12.98
N LYS A 124 -8.92 -6.79 14.15
CA LYS A 124 -8.25 -7.98 14.67
C LYS A 124 -8.55 -9.24 13.84
N LEU A 125 -9.75 -9.38 13.27
CA LEU A 125 -10.04 -10.45 12.30
C LEU A 125 -9.15 -10.33 11.05
N ILE A 126 -8.97 -9.13 10.51
CA ILE A 126 -8.07 -8.88 9.37
C ILE A 126 -6.63 -9.29 9.71
N GLU A 127 -6.15 -8.92 10.90
CA GLU A 127 -4.83 -9.32 11.38
C GLU A 127 -4.69 -10.85 11.50
N MET A 128 -5.72 -11.54 12.01
CA MET A 128 -5.73 -13.01 12.06
C MET A 128 -5.68 -13.62 10.67
N ILE A 129 -6.44 -13.08 9.71
CA ILE A 129 -6.43 -13.53 8.31
C ILE A 129 -5.03 -13.38 7.70
N LEU A 130 -4.39 -12.22 7.87
CA LEU A 130 -3.03 -11.98 7.38
C LEU A 130 -2.03 -12.95 8.04
N THR A 131 -2.17 -13.20 9.33
CA THR A 131 -1.30 -14.13 10.06
C THR A 131 -1.45 -15.58 9.56
N LEU A 132 -2.69 -16.01 9.31
CA LEU A 132 -2.98 -17.38 8.87
C LEU A 132 -2.61 -17.64 7.42
N THR A 133 -2.75 -16.63 6.56
CA THR A 133 -2.36 -16.69 5.14
C THR A 133 -0.85 -16.48 4.94
N ALA A 134 -0.14 -15.98 5.94
CA ALA A 134 1.30 -15.77 5.85
C ALA A 134 2.10 -17.07 5.74
N ASN A 135 1.55 -18.28 5.89
CA ASN A 135 2.38 -19.48 5.68
C ASN A 135 1.60 -20.69 5.19
N HIS A 136 2.04 -21.22 4.05
CA HIS A 136 1.62 -22.50 3.48
C HIS A 136 2.80 -23.43 3.16
N GLY A 137 4.00 -23.14 3.69
CA GLY A 137 5.23 -23.90 3.47
C GLY A 137 5.95 -23.58 2.15
N PRO A 138 7.14 -24.16 1.91
CA PRO A 138 7.95 -23.84 0.73
C PRO A 138 7.45 -24.47 -0.57
N ALA A 139 6.59 -25.49 -0.49
CA ALA A 139 6.17 -26.31 -1.63
C ALA A 139 4.96 -25.73 -2.40
N VAL A 140 4.45 -24.56 -2.03
CA VAL A 140 3.40 -23.89 -2.80
C VAL A 140 3.98 -23.10 -3.97
N SER A 141 3.23 -23.01 -5.06
CA SER A 141 3.69 -22.45 -6.35
C SER A 141 4.38 -21.10 -6.23
N GLY A 142 3.78 -20.17 -5.48
CA GLY A 142 4.38 -18.83 -5.31
C GLY A 142 5.68 -18.85 -4.54
N THR A 143 5.75 -19.63 -3.46
CA THR A 143 6.98 -19.75 -2.67
C THR A 143 8.09 -20.41 -3.47
N MET A 144 7.78 -21.49 -4.21
CA MET A 144 8.75 -22.19 -5.04
C MET A 144 9.32 -21.26 -6.11
N ASN A 145 8.47 -20.48 -6.79
CA ASN A 145 8.93 -19.48 -7.75
C ASN A 145 9.83 -18.42 -7.11
N THR A 146 9.44 -17.88 -5.95
CA THR A 146 10.29 -16.91 -5.23
C THR A 146 11.64 -17.49 -4.84
N ILE A 147 11.69 -18.75 -4.40
CA ILE A 147 12.94 -19.46 -4.05
C ILE A 147 13.82 -19.61 -5.29
N VAL A 148 13.29 -20.15 -6.39
CA VAL A 148 14.03 -20.37 -7.65
C VAL A 148 14.59 -19.07 -8.20
N VAL A 149 13.79 -18.00 -8.24
CA VAL A 149 14.26 -16.69 -8.71
C VAL A 149 15.32 -16.09 -7.78
N SER A 150 15.25 -16.38 -6.47
CA SER A 150 16.27 -15.96 -5.51
C SER A 150 17.60 -16.71 -5.69
N HIS A 151 17.55 -18.01 -6.00
CA HIS A 151 18.71 -18.85 -6.37
C HIS A 151 19.37 -18.34 -7.66
N ALA A 152 18.58 -17.80 -8.60
CA ALA A 152 19.09 -17.13 -9.80
C ALA A 152 19.78 -15.78 -9.54
N GLY A 153 20.01 -15.41 -8.28
CA GLY A 153 20.76 -14.20 -7.91
C GLY A 153 19.98 -12.90 -8.05
N LYS A 154 18.67 -12.94 -8.33
CA LYS A 154 17.84 -11.73 -8.49
C LYS A 154 17.65 -10.97 -7.17
N ASP A 155 17.20 -9.72 -7.30
CA ASP A 155 16.84 -8.83 -6.21
C ASP A 155 15.48 -9.21 -5.59
N LEU A 156 15.19 -8.62 -4.43
CA LEU A 156 13.97 -8.89 -3.66
C LEU A 156 12.70 -8.64 -4.48
N ILE A 157 12.63 -7.54 -5.23
CA ILE A 157 11.41 -7.15 -5.96
C ILE A 157 11.14 -8.15 -7.08
N SER A 158 12.18 -8.52 -7.84
CA SER A 158 12.07 -9.53 -8.89
C SER A 158 11.63 -10.90 -8.35
N SER A 159 12.23 -11.36 -7.25
CA SER A 159 11.85 -12.64 -6.62
C SER A 159 10.43 -12.63 -6.05
N LEU A 160 10.03 -11.52 -5.42
CA LEU A 160 8.68 -11.33 -4.89
C LEU A 160 7.65 -11.32 -6.03
N ALA A 161 7.87 -10.51 -7.07
CA ALA A 161 6.97 -10.42 -8.21
C ALA A 161 6.78 -11.78 -8.90
N SER A 162 7.85 -12.56 -9.07
CA SER A 162 7.76 -13.91 -9.64
C SER A 162 6.84 -14.83 -8.84
N GLY A 163 6.92 -14.79 -7.50
CA GLY A 163 6.02 -15.55 -6.63
C GLY A 163 4.57 -15.04 -6.71
N LEU A 164 4.39 -13.71 -6.65
CA LEU A 164 3.07 -13.08 -6.72
C LEU A 164 2.36 -13.33 -8.05
N LEU A 165 3.07 -13.41 -9.17
CA LEU A 165 2.49 -13.72 -10.48
C LEU A 165 1.89 -15.12 -10.58
N THR A 166 2.19 -16.01 -9.64
CA THR A 166 1.54 -17.33 -9.54
C THR A 166 0.17 -17.28 -8.87
N ILE A 167 -0.12 -16.20 -8.14
CA ILE A 167 -1.38 -16.00 -7.41
C ILE A 167 -2.49 -15.72 -8.43
N ARG A 168 -3.30 -16.75 -8.72
CA ARG A 168 -4.42 -16.70 -9.67
C ARG A 168 -5.56 -17.66 -9.27
N SER A 169 -6.51 -17.89 -10.17
CA SER A 169 -7.75 -18.65 -9.92
C SER A 169 -7.56 -20.09 -9.41
N GLN A 170 -6.38 -20.68 -9.56
CA GLN A 170 -6.02 -22.02 -9.05
C GLN A 170 -5.17 -21.97 -7.77
N PHE A 171 -4.43 -20.87 -7.53
CA PHE A 171 -3.59 -20.65 -6.36
C PHE A 171 -3.98 -19.31 -5.73
N SER A 172 -4.74 -19.33 -4.62
CA SER A 172 -5.45 -18.23 -3.91
C SER A 172 -6.89 -17.95 -4.31
N GLY A 173 -7.30 -18.19 -5.57
CA GLY A 173 -8.65 -17.86 -6.03
C GLY A 173 -9.76 -18.72 -5.41
N ALA A 174 -9.43 -19.63 -4.50
CA ALA A 174 -10.39 -20.43 -3.75
C ALA A 174 -11.19 -19.57 -2.75
N LEU A 175 -10.60 -18.53 -2.15
CA LEU A 175 -11.27 -17.69 -1.15
C LEU A 175 -12.43 -16.92 -1.76
N ASP A 176 -12.19 -16.16 -2.83
CA ASP A 176 -13.23 -15.41 -3.54
C ASP A 176 -14.35 -16.31 -4.08
N LYS A 177 -13.96 -17.46 -4.64
CA LYS A 177 -14.92 -18.44 -5.18
C LYS A 177 -15.75 -19.07 -4.07
N ALA A 178 -15.14 -19.42 -2.94
CA ALA A 178 -15.85 -19.91 -1.77
C ALA A 178 -16.82 -18.84 -1.25
N ALA A 179 -16.34 -17.61 -1.03
CA ALA A 179 -17.17 -16.48 -0.60
C ALA A 179 -18.38 -16.31 -1.51
N SER A 180 -18.17 -16.22 -2.81
CA SER A 180 -19.24 -16.05 -3.80
C SER A 180 -20.21 -17.23 -3.82
N MET A 181 -19.70 -18.46 -3.74
CA MET A 181 -20.50 -19.68 -3.80
C MET A 181 -21.39 -19.85 -2.55
N PHE A 182 -20.83 -19.69 -1.35
CA PHE A 182 -21.60 -19.77 -0.10
C PHE A 182 -22.60 -18.63 -0.01
N LEU A 183 -22.19 -17.41 -0.37
CA LEU A 183 -23.06 -16.23 -0.35
C LEU A 183 -24.24 -16.39 -1.29
N GLN A 184 -23.99 -16.79 -2.55
CA GLN A 184 -25.05 -16.99 -3.53
C GLN A 184 -26.03 -18.08 -3.07
N ALA A 185 -25.53 -19.19 -2.53
CA ALA A 185 -26.38 -20.27 -2.05
C ALA A 185 -27.27 -19.85 -0.87
N ARG A 186 -26.72 -19.05 0.05
CA ARG A 186 -27.50 -18.50 1.17
C ARG A 186 -28.53 -17.49 0.67
N ASP A 187 -28.14 -16.59 -0.23
CA ASP A 187 -29.02 -15.51 -0.72
C ASP A 187 -30.16 -16.04 -1.59
N THR A 188 -29.98 -17.19 -2.27
CA THR A 188 -31.06 -17.89 -2.98
C THR A 188 -31.93 -18.76 -2.08
N GLY A 189 -31.60 -18.85 -0.78
CA GLY A 189 -32.36 -19.63 0.19
C GLY A 189 -32.20 -21.14 0.04
N LEU A 190 -31.12 -21.62 -0.59
CA LEU A 190 -30.85 -23.05 -0.69
C LEU A 190 -30.56 -23.63 0.70
N THR A 191 -31.10 -24.82 0.99
CA THR A 191 -30.72 -25.53 2.22
C THR A 191 -29.31 -26.10 2.08
N PRO A 192 -28.59 -26.36 3.18
CA PRO A 192 -27.28 -27.02 3.14
C PRO A 192 -27.27 -28.35 2.38
N CYS A 193 -28.35 -29.14 2.47
CA CYS A 193 -28.51 -30.37 1.73
C CYS A 193 -28.67 -30.10 0.22
N ASP A 194 -29.55 -29.17 -0.16
CA ASP A 194 -29.77 -28.80 -1.56
C ASP A 194 -28.50 -28.24 -2.20
N PHE A 195 -27.72 -27.47 -1.44
CA PHE A 195 -26.43 -26.95 -1.90
C PHE A 195 -25.45 -28.08 -2.28
N VAL A 196 -25.31 -29.07 -1.40
CA VAL A 196 -24.42 -30.23 -1.64
C VAL A 196 -24.91 -31.06 -2.82
N ASP A 197 -26.23 -31.27 -2.92
CA ASP A 197 -26.83 -32.06 -3.99
C ASP A 197 -26.76 -31.35 -5.35
N ASN A 198 -26.97 -30.03 -5.38
CA ASN A 198 -26.80 -29.23 -6.59
C ASN A 198 -25.34 -29.21 -7.05
N SER A 199 -24.40 -29.11 -6.12
CA SER A 199 -22.96 -29.18 -6.43
C SER A 199 -22.58 -30.55 -7.01
N HIS A 200 -23.12 -31.63 -6.44
CA HIS A 200 -22.93 -33.00 -6.94
C HIS A 200 -23.55 -33.19 -8.34
N LYS A 201 -24.79 -32.74 -8.56
CA LYS A 201 -25.47 -32.79 -9.88
C LYS A 201 -24.71 -31.99 -10.94
N ALA A 202 -24.12 -30.86 -10.56
CA ALA A 202 -23.29 -30.05 -11.45
C ALA A 202 -21.88 -30.63 -11.67
N ASN A 203 -21.54 -31.75 -11.04
CA ASN A 203 -20.21 -32.36 -11.02
C ASN A 203 -19.10 -31.36 -10.63
N LYS A 204 -19.40 -30.48 -9.66
CA LYS A 204 -18.48 -29.47 -9.13
C LYS A 204 -18.21 -29.74 -7.65
N LEU A 205 -16.95 -29.70 -7.26
CA LEU A 205 -16.55 -29.76 -5.86
C LEU A 205 -16.89 -28.44 -5.16
N ALA A 206 -17.40 -28.54 -3.92
CA ALA A 206 -17.65 -27.37 -3.08
C ALA A 206 -16.31 -26.73 -2.67
N ILE A 207 -16.01 -25.55 -3.20
CA ILE A 207 -14.79 -24.81 -2.91
C ILE A 207 -14.82 -24.35 -1.45
N GLY A 208 -13.72 -24.58 -0.72
CA GLY A 208 -13.65 -24.30 0.72
C GLY A 208 -14.05 -25.48 1.61
N ILE A 209 -14.51 -26.60 1.03
CA ILE A 209 -14.75 -27.85 1.75
C ILE A 209 -13.69 -28.88 1.34
N GLY A 210 -13.13 -29.56 2.33
CA GLY A 210 -12.17 -30.63 2.16
C GLY A 210 -10.76 -30.28 2.62
N HIS A 211 -10.11 -31.26 3.24
CA HIS A 211 -8.72 -31.20 3.62
C HIS A 211 -8.01 -32.54 3.30
N LYS A 212 -6.71 -32.51 3.01
CA LYS A 212 -5.93 -33.73 2.69
C LYS A 212 -5.68 -34.64 3.90
N ILE A 213 -5.33 -34.05 5.04
CA ILE A 213 -4.92 -34.76 6.28
C ILE A 213 -5.93 -34.59 7.44
N LYS A 214 -6.38 -33.36 7.69
CA LYS A 214 -7.34 -33.00 8.74
C LYS A 214 -8.74 -33.55 8.47
N SER A 215 -9.45 -33.84 9.54
CA SER A 215 -10.79 -34.44 9.54
C SER A 215 -11.58 -33.98 10.75
N VAL A 216 -12.83 -34.42 10.89
CA VAL A 216 -13.68 -34.12 12.06
C VAL A 216 -12.99 -34.49 13.39
N ASN A 217 -12.26 -35.61 13.42
CA ASN A 217 -11.58 -36.11 14.62
C ASN A 217 -10.18 -35.48 14.83
N ASN A 218 -9.64 -34.82 13.82
CA ASN A 218 -8.35 -34.13 13.87
C ASN A 218 -8.52 -32.75 13.21
N PRO A 219 -9.12 -31.78 13.92
CA PRO A 219 -9.46 -30.49 13.37
C PRO A 219 -8.22 -29.67 13.01
N ASP A 220 -8.39 -28.73 12.07
CA ASP A 220 -7.38 -27.72 11.77
C ASP A 220 -7.46 -26.61 12.83
N LEU A 221 -6.46 -26.54 13.71
CA LEU A 221 -6.40 -25.55 14.79
C LEU A 221 -6.47 -24.11 14.28
N ARG A 222 -5.97 -23.83 13.07
CA ARG A 222 -6.05 -22.49 12.46
C ARG A 222 -7.50 -22.07 12.23
N MET A 223 -8.31 -23.02 11.77
CA MET A 223 -9.71 -22.83 11.47
C MET A 223 -10.52 -22.70 12.78
N GLU A 224 -10.21 -23.50 13.81
CA GLU A 224 -10.82 -23.35 15.14
C GLU A 224 -10.59 -21.96 15.76
N LEU A 225 -9.37 -21.43 15.67
CA LEU A 225 -9.06 -20.10 16.20
C LEU A 225 -9.92 -19.00 15.55
N VAL A 226 -10.12 -19.05 14.23
CA VAL A 226 -10.97 -18.07 13.53
C VAL A 226 -12.43 -18.23 13.94
N LYS A 227 -12.94 -19.47 13.98
CA LYS A 227 -14.34 -19.73 14.37
C LYS A 227 -14.64 -19.24 15.77
N GLU A 228 -13.79 -19.57 16.73
CA GLU A 228 -13.96 -19.16 18.13
C GLU A 228 -13.95 -17.64 18.25
N TYR A 229 -13.00 -16.99 17.58
CA TYR A 229 -12.88 -15.54 17.58
C TYR A 229 -14.12 -14.85 16.98
N VAL A 230 -14.60 -15.31 15.82
CA VAL A 230 -15.77 -14.73 15.15
C VAL A 230 -17.04 -14.96 15.95
N ARG A 231 -17.26 -16.15 16.50
CA ARG A 231 -18.43 -16.44 17.36
C ARG A 231 -18.47 -15.59 18.62
N LYS A 232 -17.31 -15.30 19.20
CA LYS A 232 -17.21 -14.54 20.46
C LYS A 232 -17.38 -13.03 20.25
N ASN A 233 -16.89 -12.48 19.13
CA ASN A 233 -16.74 -11.03 18.97
C ASN A 233 -17.59 -10.43 17.83
N SER A 234 -18.05 -11.23 16.87
CA SER A 234 -18.86 -10.73 15.76
C SER A 234 -20.32 -10.55 16.18
N PRO A 235 -20.99 -9.45 15.78
CA PRO A 235 -22.42 -9.25 16.08
C PRO A 235 -23.33 -10.27 15.39
N SER A 236 -22.88 -10.83 14.27
CA SER A 236 -23.56 -11.89 13.52
C SER A 236 -22.53 -12.73 12.77
N HIS A 237 -22.85 -14.00 12.56
CA HIS A 237 -22.01 -14.99 11.88
C HIS A 237 -22.89 -15.94 11.05
N SER A 238 -23.86 -15.36 10.37
CA SER A 238 -24.94 -16.10 9.69
C SER A 238 -24.43 -16.92 8.50
N LEU A 239 -23.43 -16.44 7.75
CA LEU A 239 -22.82 -17.23 6.67
C LEU A 239 -21.91 -18.32 7.23
N LEU A 240 -21.18 -18.03 8.30
CA LEU A 240 -20.38 -19.03 8.99
C LEU A 240 -21.26 -20.19 9.49
N ASP A 241 -22.41 -19.91 10.11
CA ASP A 241 -23.33 -20.96 10.58
C ASP A 241 -23.89 -21.80 9.43
N TYR A 242 -24.21 -21.15 8.30
CA TYR A 242 -24.62 -21.84 7.08
C TYR A 242 -23.51 -22.76 6.53
N ALA A 243 -22.27 -22.28 6.49
CA ALA A 243 -21.12 -23.07 6.05
C ALA A 243 -20.83 -24.26 6.98
N LEU A 244 -20.99 -24.09 8.29
CA LEU A 244 -20.86 -25.17 9.27
C LEU A 244 -22.01 -26.18 9.19
N ALA A 245 -23.21 -25.75 8.80
CA ALA A 245 -24.30 -26.67 8.49
C ALA A 245 -24.00 -27.51 7.23
N ILE A 246 -23.40 -26.91 6.20
CA ILE A 246 -22.90 -27.63 5.02
C ILE A 246 -21.80 -28.63 5.42
N GLU A 247 -20.85 -28.21 6.25
CA GLU A 247 -19.80 -29.09 6.77
C GLU A 247 -20.38 -30.34 7.43
N LYS A 248 -21.43 -30.22 8.25
CA LYS A 248 -22.07 -31.41 8.88
C LYS A 248 -22.60 -32.39 7.83
N VAL A 249 -23.22 -31.88 6.75
CA VAL A 249 -23.75 -32.70 5.66
C VAL A 249 -22.61 -33.37 4.87
N THR A 250 -21.52 -32.64 4.60
CA THR A 250 -20.40 -33.18 3.82
C THR A 250 -19.53 -34.15 4.63
N ALA A 251 -19.31 -33.85 5.91
CA ALA A 251 -18.56 -34.70 6.84
C ALA A 251 -19.24 -36.06 7.06
N ALA A 252 -20.57 -36.12 6.96
CA ALA A 252 -21.32 -37.38 7.00
C ALA A 252 -21.01 -38.30 5.79
N LYS A 253 -20.57 -37.73 4.66
CA LYS A 253 -20.16 -38.50 3.47
C LYS A 253 -18.70 -38.97 3.59
N LYS A 254 -17.82 -38.11 4.08
CA LYS A 254 -16.40 -38.42 4.35
C LYS A 254 -15.86 -37.47 5.41
N ASP A 255 -15.18 -38.02 6.41
CA ASP A 255 -14.64 -37.29 7.56
C ASP A 255 -13.64 -36.18 7.22
N THR A 256 -12.95 -36.27 6.08
CA THR A 256 -12.02 -35.23 5.59
C THR A 256 -12.72 -34.07 4.86
N LEU A 257 -14.03 -34.15 4.59
CA LEU A 257 -14.81 -33.10 3.93
C LEU A 257 -15.29 -32.06 4.95
N ILE A 258 -14.34 -31.49 5.68
CA ILE A 258 -14.52 -30.41 6.65
C ILE A 258 -14.34 -29.04 6.01
N LEU A 259 -14.87 -27.98 6.64
CA LEU A 259 -14.63 -26.61 6.20
C LEU A 259 -13.15 -26.28 6.39
N ASN A 260 -12.46 -25.89 5.32
CA ASN A 260 -11.03 -25.60 5.40
C ASN A 260 -10.77 -24.13 5.80
N VAL A 261 -9.51 -23.79 6.04
CA VAL A 261 -9.13 -22.43 6.47
C VAL A 261 -9.51 -21.36 5.44
N ASP A 262 -9.37 -21.65 4.14
CA ASP A 262 -9.72 -20.71 3.06
C ASP A 262 -11.22 -20.42 3.04
N GLY A 263 -12.05 -21.47 3.13
CA GLY A 263 -13.51 -21.38 3.20
C GLY A 263 -13.96 -20.65 4.46
N CYS A 264 -13.35 -20.96 5.61
CA CYS A 264 -13.66 -20.31 6.88
C CYS A 264 -13.34 -18.80 6.83
N ILE A 265 -12.15 -18.42 6.34
CA ILE A 265 -11.76 -17.02 6.17
C ILE A 265 -12.73 -16.31 5.23
N ALA A 266 -13.06 -16.95 4.10
CA ALA A 266 -13.96 -16.39 3.09
C ALA A 266 -15.34 -16.06 3.68
N VAL A 267 -15.98 -17.00 4.38
CA VAL A 267 -17.32 -16.76 4.95
C VAL A 267 -17.30 -15.77 6.11
N CYS A 268 -16.29 -15.84 6.98
CA CYS A 268 -16.14 -14.89 8.09
C CYS A 268 -15.91 -13.46 7.60
N PHE A 269 -15.16 -13.29 6.52
CA PHE A 269 -14.93 -11.97 5.93
C PHE A 269 -16.18 -11.42 5.24
N VAL A 270 -16.99 -12.27 4.61
CA VAL A 270 -18.30 -11.86 4.06
C VAL A 270 -19.25 -11.45 5.19
N ASP A 271 -19.29 -12.19 6.29
CA ASP A 271 -20.06 -11.81 7.49
C ASP A 271 -19.58 -10.47 8.06
N LEU A 272 -18.26 -10.21 8.09
CA LEU A 272 -17.72 -8.89 8.43
C LEU A 272 -18.25 -7.81 7.49
N LEU A 273 -18.24 -8.03 6.17
CA LEU A 273 -18.69 -7.02 5.23
C LEU A 273 -20.20 -6.76 5.32
N ARG A 274 -21.02 -7.79 5.49
CA ARG A 274 -22.49 -7.63 5.47
C ARG A 274 -23.08 -7.29 6.84
N ASP A 275 -22.56 -7.90 7.90
CA ASP A 275 -23.24 -7.94 9.18
C ASP A 275 -22.51 -7.14 10.29
N SER A 276 -21.34 -6.55 10.01
CA SER A 276 -20.65 -5.67 10.98
C SER A 276 -21.34 -4.33 11.24
N GLY A 277 -22.33 -3.97 10.42
CA GLY A 277 -22.93 -2.62 10.40
C GLY A 277 -22.03 -1.55 9.79
N ALA A 278 -20.79 -1.87 9.40
CA ALA A 278 -19.86 -0.91 8.83
C ALA A 278 -20.16 -0.59 7.35
N PHE A 279 -20.87 -1.47 6.64
CA PHE A 279 -21.17 -1.33 5.23
C PHE A 279 -22.67 -1.53 4.94
N MET A 280 -23.15 -0.85 3.91
CA MET A 280 -24.45 -1.15 3.30
C MET A 280 -24.34 -2.41 2.43
N ALA A 281 -25.43 -3.16 2.28
CA ALA A 281 -25.44 -4.42 1.54
C ALA A 281 -24.87 -4.29 0.11
N ASP A 282 -25.21 -3.22 -0.60
CA ASP A 282 -24.70 -2.96 -1.97
C ASP A 282 -23.19 -2.77 -1.99
N LYS A 283 -22.66 -2.04 -1.00
CA LYS A 283 -21.21 -1.81 -0.86
C LYS A 283 -20.47 -3.07 -0.47
N ALA A 284 -21.03 -3.88 0.43
CA ALA A 284 -20.49 -5.18 0.78
C ALA A 284 -20.40 -6.10 -0.46
N GLY A 285 -21.44 -6.12 -1.30
CA GLY A 285 -21.44 -6.86 -2.56
C GLY A 285 -20.40 -6.36 -3.57
N GLU A 286 -20.18 -5.05 -3.64
CA GLU A 286 -19.13 -4.45 -4.47
C GLU A 286 -17.73 -4.89 -4.01
N TYR A 287 -17.43 -4.84 -2.70
CA TYR A 287 -16.15 -5.30 -2.15
C TYR A 287 -15.87 -6.79 -2.42
N ILE A 288 -16.90 -7.62 -2.41
CA ILE A 288 -16.75 -9.06 -2.74
C ILE A 288 -16.47 -9.22 -4.24
N LYS A 289 -17.13 -8.45 -5.11
CA LYS A 289 -16.94 -8.51 -6.57
C LYS A 289 -15.56 -8.02 -7.02
N ILE A 290 -14.97 -7.04 -6.34
CA ILE A 290 -13.62 -6.55 -6.67
C ILE A 290 -12.49 -7.41 -6.09
N SER A 291 -12.79 -8.60 -5.57
CA SER A 291 -11.79 -9.57 -5.11
C SER A 291 -10.94 -9.09 -3.92
N MET A 292 -11.55 -8.41 -2.94
CA MET A 292 -10.83 -7.92 -1.75
C MET A 292 -10.15 -9.03 -0.94
N LEU A 293 -10.72 -10.25 -0.92
CA LEU A 293 -10.09 -11.38 -0.23
C LEU A 293 -8.78 -11.80 -0.91
N ASN A 294 -8.70 -11.73 -2.24
CA ASN A 294 -7.42 -11.96 -2.94
C ASN A 294 -6.38 -10.92 -2.53
N SER A 295 -6.76 -9.65 -2.31
CA SER A 295 -5.82 -8.62 -1.85
C SER A 295 -5.26 -8.95 -0.46
N LEU A 296 -6.09 -9.42 0.48
CA LEU A 296 -5.62 -9.88 1.79
C LEU A 296 -4.66 -11.07 1.66
N PHE A 297 -4.98 -12.02 0.79
CA PHE A 297 -4.14 -13.18 0.55
C PHE A 297 -2.78 -12.79 -0.05
N VAL A 298 -2.77 -11.89 -1.05
CA VAL A 298 -1.56 -11.33 -1.66
C VAL A 298 -0.69 -10.63 -0.61
N LEU A 299 -1.32 -9.83 0.26
CA LEU A 299 -0.60 -9.11 1.32
C LEU A 299 0.01 -10.10 2.34
N GLY A 300 -0.76 -11.10 2.80
CA GLY A 300 -0.25 -12.15 3.68
C GLY A 300 0.89 -12.96 3.07
N HIS A 301 0.73 -13.42 1.82
CA HIS A 301 1.75 -14.18 1.10
C HIS A 301 3.02 -13.39 0.80
N SER A 302 2.91 -12.07 0.63
CA SER A 302 4.09 -11.22 0.42
C SER A 302 5.06 -11.30 1.60
N ILE A 303 4.55 -11.45 2.83
CA ILE A 303 5.36 -11.58 4.05
C ILE A 303 6.27 -12.81 3.94
N VAL A 304 5.74 -13.95 3.52
CA VAL A 304 6.51 -15.20 3.43
C VAL A 304 7.38 -15.28 2.19
N PHE A 305 6.99 -14.66 1.09
CA PHE A 305 7.84 -14.59 -0.10
C PHE A 305 9.09 -13.75 0.20
N ILE A 306 8.93 -12.60 0.87
CA ILE A 306 10.08 -11.82 1.36
C ILE A 306 10.92 -12.66 2.33
N GLY A 307 10.28 -13.36 3.27
CA GLY A 307 10.95 -14.27 4.20
C GLY A 307 11.82 -15.31 3.50
N HIS A 308 11.27 -16.01 2.50
CA HIS A 308 12.01 -17.01 1.74
C HIS A 308 13.12 -16.40 0.89
N HIS A 309 12.92 -15.25 0.27
CA HIS A 309 14.00 -14.57 -0.45
C HIS A 309 15.20 -14.31 0.47
N LEU A 310 14.94 -13.71 1.64
CA LEU A 310 15.98 -13.41 2.63
C LEU A 310 16.64 -14.69 3.17
N ASP A 311 15.85 -15.73 3.42
CA ASP A 311 16.33 -17.04 3.85
C ASP A 311 17.29 -17.65 2.82
N GLN A 312 16.91 -17.69 1.53
CA GLN A 312 17.78 -18.23 0.49
C GLN A 312 19.08 -17.42 0.31
N LYS A 313 19.04 -16.10 0.49
CA LYS A 313 20.24 -15.26 0.50
C LYS A 313 21.14 -15.58 1.69
N ARG A 314 20.58 -15.82 2.89
CA ARG A 314 21.34 -16.22 4.09
C ARG A 314 21.97 -17.59 3.96
N LEU A 315 21.29 -18.52 3.28
CA LEU A 315 21.78 -19.88 3.03
C LEU A 315 22.86 -19.94 1.95
N TRP A 316 23.17 -18.84 1.26
CA TRP A 316 24.09 -18.82 0.12
C TRP A 316 23.76 -19.90 -0.92
N ALA A 317 22.46 -20.11 -1.15
CA ALA A 317 22.01 -21.19 -2.00
C ALA A 317 22.54 -21.01 -3.44
N PRO A 318 23.07 -22.09 -4.08
CA PRO A 318 23.55 -22.03 -5.45
C PRO A 318 22.38 -21.88 -6.43
N LEU A 319 22.70 -21.73 -7.72
CA LEU A 319 21.69 -21.78 -8.78
C LEU A 319 20.95 -23.15 -8.74
N TYR A 320 19.61 -23.12 -8.78
CA TYR A 320 18.73 -24.30 -8.80
C TYR A 320 18.78 -25.05 -10.13
#